data_AF-A0A480ASZ3-F1
#
_entry.id   AF-A0A480ASZ3-F1
#
_cell.length_a   1.000
_cell.length_b   1.000
_cell.length_c   1.000
_cell.angle_alpha   90.00
_cell.angle_beta   90.00
_cell.angle_gamma   90.00
#
_symmetry.space_group_name_H-M   'P 1'
#
loop_
_entity.id
_entity.type
_entity.pdbx_description
1 polymer ?
#
loop_
_entity_poly.entity_id
_entity_poly.type
_entity_poly.pdbx_seq_one_letter_code
_entity_poly.pdbx_strand_id
1 'polypeptide(L)'
;MAHTQHPEAAPSTGAFRTTVALAALLQRVESQAASIGAQQYRALVQQLDQQLAQLPPGDELQRLLASFPAAAMVYENRHYGHAGLCRAPLELSLNSELAARTLIEKVQATRA
;
A
#
# COMPACT_ATOMS: atom_id res chain seq x y z
N MET A 1 22.31 -15.11 -14.13
CA MET A 1 21.63 -15.73 -12.98
C MET A 1 20.16 -15.43 -13.12
N ALA A 2 19.32 -16.46 -13.12
CA ALA A 2 17.94 -16.40 -13.56
C ALA A 2 17.07 -15.59 -12.58
N HIS A 3 16.42 -14.53 -13.08
CA HIS A 3 15.29 -13.94 -12.39
C HIS A 3 14.11 -14.91 -12.50
N THR A 4 13.85 -15.62 -11.42
CA THR A 4 12.67 -16.47 -11.27
C THR A 4 11.42 -15.58 -11.34
N GLN A 5 10.81 -15.50 -12.52
CA GLN A 5 9.49 -14.89 -12.69
C GLN A 5 8.49 -15.74 -11.92
N HIS A 6 8.08 -15.27 -10.74
CA HIS A 6 6.87 -15.79 -10.09
C HIS A 6 5.67 -15.39 -10.96
N PRO A 7 4.77 -16.33 -11.32
CA PRO A 7 3.54 -15.98 -11.99
C PRO A 7 2.64 -15.32 -10.93
N GLU A 8 2.68 -13.99 -10.86
CA GLU A 8 1.80 -13.22 -10.01
C GLU A 8 0.38 -13.35 -10.57
N ALA A 9 -0.46 -14.13 -9.88
CA ALA A 9 -1.85 -14.32 -10.26
C ALA A 9 -2.54 -12.96 -10.23
N ALA A 10 -2.81 -12.39 -11.41
CA ALA A 10 -3.59 -11.17 -11.53
C ALA A 10 -4.90 -11.36 -10.75
N PRO A 11 -5.32 -10.38 -9.95
CA PRO A 11 -6.55 -10.49 -9.19
C PRO A 11 -7.68 -10.76 -10.18
N SER A 12 -8.54 -11.74 -9.87
CA SER A 12 -9.75 -11.92 -10.67
C SER A 12 -10.49 -10.58 -10.70
N THR A 13 -10.87 -10.11 -11.88
CA THR A 13 -11.48 -8.78 -12.09
C THR A 13 -12.62 -8.48 -11.10
N GLY A 14 -13.31 -9.52 -10.62
CA GLY A 14 -14.31 -9.41 -9.55
C GLY A 14 -13.74 -8.99 -8.19
N ALA A 15 -12.64 -9.57 -7.73
CA ALA A 15 -12.02 -9.25 -6.44
C ALA A 15 -11.53 -7.78 -6.39
N PHE A 16 -10.93 -7.29 -7.48
CA PHE A 16 -10.52 -5.90 -7.57
C PHE A 16 -11.72 -4.94 -7.50
N ARG A 17 -12.81 -5.24 -8.23
CA ARG A 17 -14.06 -4.45 -8.17
C ARG A 17 -14.66 -4.42 -6.77
N THR A 18 -14.68 -5.55 -6.06
CA THR A 18 -15.13 -5.62 -4.67
C THR A 18 -14.27 -4.74 -3.77
N THR A 19 -12.95 -4.76 -3.95
CA THR A 19 -12.03 -3.91 -3.18
C THR A 19 -12.30 -2.43 -3.42
N VAL A 20 -12.51 -2.03 -4.69
CA VAL A 20 -12.88 -0.65 -5.05
C VAL A 20 -14.20 -0.24 -4.40
N ALA A 21 -15.21 -1.12 -4.40
CA ALA A 21 -16.50 -0.83 -3.79
C ALA A 21 -16.39 -0.65 -2.26
N LEU A 22 -15.62 -1.50 -1.58
CA LEU A 22 -15.36 -1.38 -0.14
C LEU A 22 -14.56 -0.11 0.20
N ALA A 23 -13.56 0.24 -0.62
CA ALA A 23 -12.78 1.45 -0.46
C ALA A 23 -13.65 2.71 -0.61
N ALA A 24 -14.52 2.75 -1.63
CA ALA A 24 -15.46 3.85 -1.83
C ALA A 24 -16.48 3.96 -0.68
N LEU A 25 -16.97 2.83 -0.17
CA LEU A 25 -17.88 2.80 0.97
C LEU A 25 -17.21 3.35 2.23
N LEU A 26 -15.99 2.90 2.54
CA LEU A 26 -15.22 3.40 3.68
C LEU A 26 -14.93 4.90 3.54
N GLN A 27 -14.51 5.36 2.36
CA GLN A 27 -14.27 6.79 2.11
C GLN A 27 -15.53 7.64 2.34
N ARG A 28 -16.71 7.12 1.97
CA ARG A 28 -17.99 7.80 2.24
C ARG A 28 -18.31 7.83 3.73
N VAL A 29 -18.07 6.74 4.45
CA VAL A 29 -18.27 6.66 5.90
C VAL A 29 -17.34 7.63 6.64
N GLU A 30 -16.08 7.75 6.23
CA GLU A 30 -15.12 8.68 6.84
C GLU A 30 -15.42 10.16 6.52
N SER A 31 -15.97 10.43 5.33
CA SER A 31 -16.28 11.81 4.91
C SER A 31 -17.64 12.33 5.39
N GLN A 32 -18.54 11.45 5.80
CA GLN A 32 -19.86 11.83 6.31
C GLN A 32 -19.92 11.51 7.80
N ALA A 33 -20.42 12.43 8.61
CA ALA A 33 -20.74 12.20 10.03
C ALA A 33 -21.96 11.27 10.22
N ALA A 34 -22.17 10.31 9.32
CA ALA A 34 -23.22 9.32 9.44
C ALA A 34 -22.90 8.38 10.60
N SER A 35 -23.90 8.08 11.44
CA SER A 35 -23.73 7.19 12.59
C SER A 35 -23.64 5.72 12.13
N ILE A 36 -22.52 5.34 11.52
CA ILE A 36 -22.18 3.93 11.41
C ILE A 36 -21.95 3.38 12.82
N GLY A 37 -22.52 2.23 13.14
CA GLY A 37 -22.22 1.57 14.41
C GLY A 37 -20.76 1.11 14.44
N ALA A 38 -20.11 1.19 15.61
CA ALA A 38 -18.70 0.81 15.76
C ALA A 38 -18.40 -0.62 15.26
N GLN A 39 -19.32 -1.56 15.47
CA GLN A 39 -19.18 -2.93 15.00
C GLN A 39 -19.24 -3.04 13.46
N GLN A 40 -20.12 -2.26 12.82
CA GLN A 40 -20.23 -2.23 11.35
C GLN A 40 -19.00 -1.59 10.73
N TYR A 41 -18.49 -0.51 11.33
CA TYR A 41 -17.25 0.12 10.93
C TYR A 41 -16.07 -0.86 11.02
N ARG A 42 -15.94 -1.57 12.15
CA ARG A 42 -14.88 -2.57 12.34
C ARG A 42 -14.96 -3.70 11.32
N ALA A 43 -16.16 -4.21 11.04
CA ALA A 43 -16.36 -5.25 10.03
C ALA A 43 -15.98 -4.77 8.63
N LEU A 44 -16.33 -3.53 8.27
CA LEU A 44 -15.96 -2.92 6.99
C LEU A 44 -14.45 -2.83 6.83
N VAL A 45 -13.74 -2.31 7.84
CA VAL A 45 -12.27 -2.18 7.82
C VAL A 45 -11.60 -3.54 7.73
N GLN A 46 -12.07 -4.54 8.50
CA GLN A 46 -11.52 -5.90 8.46
C GLN A 46 -11.71 -6.56 7.10
N GLN A 47 -12.87 -6.38 6.48
CA GLN A 47 -13.12 -6.92 5.15
C GLN A 47 -12.25 -6.24 4.09
N LEU A 48 -12.08 -4.92 4.18
CA LEU A 48 -11.21 -4.18 3.27
C LEU A 48 -9.74 -4.62 3.42
N ASP A 49 -9.24 -4.78 4.65
CA ASP A 49 -7.88 -5.28 4.92
C ASP A 49 -7.65 -6.67 4.29
N GLN A 50 -8.61 -7.58 4.45
CA GLN A 50 -8.52 -8.91 3.83
C GLN A 50 -8.46 -8.86 2.30
N GLN A 51 -9.22 -7.97 1.66
CA GLN A 51 -9.18 -7.82 0.21
C GLN A 51 -7.87 -7.16 -0.27
N LEU A 52 -7.41 -6.11 0.42
CA LEU A 52 -6.13 -5.45 0.12
C LEU A 52 -4.94 -6.41 0.25
N ALA A 53 -4.99 -7.35 1.19
CA ALA A 53 -3.95 -8.37 1.36
C ALA A 53 -3.80 -9.33 0.18
N GLN A 54 -4.85 -9.49 -0.65
CA GLN A 54 -4.84 -10.35 -1.83
C GLN A 54 -4.44 -9.61 -3.10
N LEU A 55 -4.33 -8.28 -3.06
CA LEU A 55 -3.96 -7.51 -4.23
C LEU A 55 -2.44 -7.49 -4.40
N PRO A 56 -1.94 -7.78 -5.62
CA PRO A 56 -0.53 -7.64 -5.89
C PRO A 56 -0.08 -6.19 -5.80
N PRO A 57 1.20 -5.95 -5.43
CA PRO A 57 1.79 -4.63 -5.54
C PRO A 57 1.87 -4.21 -7.02
N GLY A 58 1.46 -2.98 -7.33
CA GLY A 58 1.53 -2.46 -8.69
C GLY A 58 0.70 -1.20 -8.90
N ASP A 59 0.67 -0.72 -10.14
CA ASP A 59 0.05 0.56 -10.52
C ASP A 59 -1.46 0.61 -10.22
N GLU A 60 -2.16 -0.52 -10.34
CA GLU A 60 -3.59 -0.58 -10.04
C GLU A 60 -3.88 -0.40 -8.55
N LEU A 61 -3.11 -1.07 -7.69
CA LEU A 61 -3.18 -0.90 -6.24
C LEU A 61 -2.81 0.54 -5.87
N GLN A 62 -1.74 1.09 -6.44
CA GLN A 62 -1.34 2.48 -6.18
C GLN A 62 -2.44 3.47 -6.58
N ARG A 63 -3.07 3.30 -7.74
CA ARG A 63 -4.19 4.16 -8.17
C ARG A 63 -5.40 4.05 -7.24
N LEU A 64 -5.75 2.86 -6.79
CA LEU A 64 -6.83 2.65 -5.81
C LEU A 64 -6.53 3.42 -4.52
N LEU A 65 -5.35 3.20 -3.95
CA LEU A 65 -4.95 3.83 -2.69
C LEU A 65 -4.76 5.36 -2.83
N ALA A 66 -4.44 5.87 -4.02
CA ALA A 66 -4.41 7.31 -4.28
C ALA A 66 -5.82 7.91 -4.39
N SER A 67 -6.78 7.14 -4.89
CA SER A 67 -8.17 7.58 -5.06
C SER A 67 -8.97 7.57 -3.76
N PHE A 68 -8.62 6.68 -2.83
CA PHE A 68 -9.34 6.47 -1.57
C PHE A 68 -8.40 6.59 -0.35
N PRO A 69 -8.20 7.81 0.19
CA PRO A 69 -7.38 8.03 1.40
C PRO A 69 -7.71 7.12 2.58
N ALA A 70 -8.99 6.81 2.82
CA ALA A 70 -9.38 5.91 3.90
C ALA A 70 -8.85 4.48 3.69
N ALA A 71 -8.83 3.99 2.44
CA ALA A 71 -8.24 2.69 2.12
C ALA A 71 -6.71 2.70 2.20
N ALA A 72 -6.07 3.83 1.85
CA ALA A 72 -4.64 4.01 2.06
C ALA A 72 -4.23 3.86 3.51
N MET A 73 -4.97 4.47 4.43
CA MET A 73 -4.68 4.33 5.86
C MET A 73 -4.79 2.88 6.35
N VAL A 74 -5.78 2.11 5.87
CA VAL A 74 -5.91 0.68 6.20
C VAL A 74 -4.69 -0.10 5.70
N TYR A 75 -4.28 0.14 4.45
CA TYR A 75 -3.10 -0.49 3.85
C TYR A 75 -1.81 -0.13 4.60
N GLU A 76 -1.60 1.14 4.92
CA GLU A 76 -0.44 1.62 5.69
C GLU A 76 -0.39 0.98 7.08
N ASN A 77 -1.52 0.99 7.81
CA ASN A 77 -1.60 0.39 9.15
C ASN A 77 -1.27 -1.11 9.14
N ARG A 78 -1.68 -1.83 8.10
CA ARG A 78 -1.34 -3.24 7.91
C ARG A 78 0.18 -3.45 7.81
N HIS A 79 0.86 -2.59 7.04
CA HIS A 79 2.29 -2.68 6.79
C HIS A 79 3.14 -1.93 7.81
N TYR A 80 2.52 -1.31 8.83
CA TYR A 80 3.19 -0.44 9.80
C TYR A 80 4.39 -1.11 10.49
N GLY A 81 4.25 -2.38 10.89
CA GLY A 81 5.33 -3.13 11.54
C GLY A 81 6.55 -3.39 10.65
N HIS A 82 6.39 -3.31 9.32
CA HIS A 82 7.45 -3.61 8.35
C HIS A 82 7.98 -2.36 7.64
N ALA A 83 7.10 -1.47 7.17
CA ALA A 83 7.44 -0.31 6.36
C ALA A 83 7.07 1.04 7.02
N GLY A 84 6.57 1.02 8.27
CA GLY A 84 5.95 2.21 8.86
C GLY A 84 4.78 2.69 8.00
N LEU A 85 4.65 4.00 7.83
CA LEU A 85 3.62 4.61 6.96
C LEU A 85 4.07 4.70 5.49
N CYS A 86 5.21 4.11 5.11
CA CYS A 86 5.71 4.18 3.74
C CYS A 86 4.92 3.24 2.82
N ARG A 87 4.39 3.79 1.74
CA ARG A 87 3.68 3.05 0.67
C ARG A 87 4.58 2.64 -0.51
N ALA A 88 5.83 3.09 -0.50
CA ALA A 88 6.84 2.66 -1.45
C ALA A 88 7.47 1.34 -0.99
N PRO A 89 7.95 0.47 -1.92
CA PRO A 89 8.66 -0.74 -1.54
C PRO A 89 9.89 -0.37 -0.69
N LEU A 90 9.89 -0.79 0.58
CA LEU A 90 10.89 -0.40 1.57
C LEU A 90 12.32 -0.72 1.09
N GLU A 91 12.51 -1.90 0.50
CA GLU A 91 13.81 -2.32 -0.04
C GLU A 91 14.31 -1.38 -1.14
N LEU A 92 13.43 -0.96 -2.07
CA LEU A 92 13.83 -0.02 -3.12
C LEU A 92 14.22 1.34 -2.56
N SER A 93 13.48 1.83 -1.55
CA SER A 93 13.80 3.09 -0.89
C SER A 93 15.13 3.02 -0.13
N LEU A 94 15.34 1.94 0.64
CA LEU A 94 16.57 1.70 1.39
C LEU A 94 17.78 1.56 0.45
N ASN A 95 17.65 0.78 -0.62
CA ASN A 95 18.72 0.59 -1.60
C ASN A 95 19.07 1.92 -2.30
N SER A 96 18.08 2.76 -2.58
CA SER A 96 18.31 4.09 -3.15
C SER A 96 19.06 5.00 -2.18
N GLU A 97 18.70 4.97 -0.89
CA GLU A 97 19.40 5.74 0.15
C GLU A 97 20.86 5.27 0.32
N LEU A 98 21.09 3.96 0.42
CA LEU A 98 22.43 3.39 0.54
C LEU A 98 23.31 3.73 -0.67
N ALA A 99 22.74 3.65 -1.88
CA ALA A 99 23.44 4.02 -3.11
C ALA A 99 23.81 5.51 -3.13
N ALA A 100 22.86 6.38 -2.77
CA ALA A 100 23.10 7.82 -2.70
C ALA A 100 24.20 8.16 -1.66
N ARG A 101 24.14 7.53 -0.49
CA ARG A 101 25.13 7.75 0.59
C ARG A 101 26.53 7.31 0.18
N THR A 102 26.64 6.14 -0.43
CA THR A 102 27.91 5.64 -0.99
C THR A 102 28.49 6.59 -2.03
N LEU A 103 27.66 7.18 -2.89
CA LEU A 103 28.09 8.15 -3.89
C LEU A 103 28.61 9.44 -3.24
N ILE A 104 27.89 9.97 -2.25
CA ILE A 104 28.29 11.18 -1.52
C ILE A 104 29.64 10.96 -0.82
N GLU A 105 29.83 9.83 -0.15
CA GLU A 105 31.09 9.48 0.54
C GLU A 105 32.26 9.41 -0.45
N LYS A 106 32.06 8.80 -1.63
CA LYS A 106 33.08 8.76 -2.69
C LYS A 106 33.46 10.16 -3.18
N VAL A 107 32.46 11.01 -3.43
CA VAL A 107 32.71 12.39 -3.88
C VAL A 107 33.46 13.20 -2.82
N GLN A 108 33.13 13.03 -1.54
CA GLN A 108 33.85 13.68 -0.43
C GLN A 108 35.31 13.18 -0.34
N ALA A 109 35.53 11.87 -0.44
CA ALA A 109 36.87 11.29 -0.43
C ALA A 109 37.74 11.72 -1.63
N THR A 110 37.11 12.06 -2.76
CA THR A 110 37.83 12.53 -3.96
C THR A 110 38.10 14.05 -3.92
N ARG A 111 37.43 14.78 -3.01
CA ARG A 111 37.59 16.22 -2.81
C ARG A 111 38.62 16.59 -1.73
N ALA A 112 39.04 15.63 -0.91
CA ALA A 112 40.10 15.76 0.09
C ALA A 112 41.46 15.43 -0.53
#